data_AF-A0A857MNF5-F1
#
_entry.id   AF-A0A857MNF5-F1
#
_cell.length_a   1.000
_cell.length_b   1.000
_cell.length_c   1.000
_cell.angle_alpha   90.00
_cell.angle_beta   90.00
_cell.angle_gamma   90.00
#
_symmetry.space_group_name_H-M   'P 1'
#
loop_
_entity.id
_entity.type
_entity.pdbx_description
1 polymer ?
#
loop_
_entity_poly.entity_id
_entity_poly.type
_entity_poly.pdbx_seq_one_letter_code
_entity_poly.pdbx_strand_id
1 'polypeptide(L)'
;MSLQTLKDQKGFTIVELLIVIVVIGILAAISIVAYNGVTKRANASAAKGNAESVQKVAEAYNTDENSAGYPTLAQINAGTTTVKIPSGVTVSAAAPDASNGKTAIGYKELGTTGGCIAYWDFNASTPAVAYVYAGAARTGGVTSGNVTCA
;
A
#
# COMPACT_ATOMS: atom_id res chain seq x y z
N MET A 1 4.52 -43.46 -59.76
CA MET A 1 4.21 -42.04 -60.01
C MET A 1 3.83 -41.44 -58.66
N SER A 2 4.70 -40.61 -58.07
CA SER A 2 4.54 -40.08 -56.72
C SER A 2 3.91 -38.70 -56.78
N LEU A 3 2.73 -38.52 -56.18
CA LEU A 3 2.06 -37.23 -56.02
C LEU A 3 2.67 -36.53 -54.79
N GLN A 4 3.59 -35.61 -55.02
CA GLN A 4 4.05 -34.71 -53.98
C GLN A 4 3.04 -33.57 -53.81
N THR A 5 2.22 -33.67 -52.77
CA THR A 5 1.30 -32.61 -52.33
C THR A 5 2.10 -31.36 -51.95
N LEU A 6 2.01 -30.31 -52.77
CA LEU A 6 2.55 -28.99 -52.48
C LEU A 6 1.75 -28.40 -51.30
N LYS A 7 2.40 -28.26 -50.14
CA LYS A 7 1.82 -27.57 -48.97
C LYS A 7 1.64 -26.09 -49.32
N ASP A 8 0.39 -25.66 -49.28
CA ASP A 8 -0.07 -24.29 -49.52
C ASP A 8 0.47 -23.36 -48.42
N GLN A 9 1.66 -22.78 -48.63
CA GLN A 9 2.24 -21.80 -47.71
C GLN A 9 1.57 -20.44 -47.94
N LYS A 10 0.45 -20.23 -47.25
CA LYS A 10 -0.17 -18.91 -47.14
C LYS A 10 0.75 -17.99 -46.33
N GLY A 11 1.45 -17.08 -47.01
CA GLY A 11 2.26 -16.05 -46.38
C GLY A 11 1.38 -15.01 -45.67
N PHE A 12 1.83 -14.58 -44.50
CA PHE A 12 1.22 -13.47 -43.76
C PHE A 12 1.39 -12.17 -44.55
N THR A 13 0.32 -11.44 -44.82
CA THR A 13 0.43 -10.18 -45.58
C THR A 13 1.02 -9.09 -44.69
N ILE A 14 1.84 -8.21 -45.29
CA ILE A 14 2.38 -7.03 -44.59
C ILE A 14 1.24 -6.13 -44.10
N VAL A 15 0.12 -6.09 -44.83
CA VAL A 15 -1.08 -5.34 -44.45
C VAL A 15 -1.69 -5.92 -43.17
N GLU A 16 -1.85 -7.25 -43.06
CA GLU A 16 -2.33 -7.90 -41.84
C GLU A 16 -1.46 -7.57 -40.63
N LEU A 17 -0.13 -7.51 -40.81
CA LEU A 17 0.76 -7.13 -39.72
C LEU A 17 0.61 -5.64 -39.35
N LEU A 18 0.39 -4.77 -40.34
CA LEU A 18 0.22 -3.33 -40.14
C LEU A 18 -1.05 -3.00 -39.36
N ILE A 19 -2.20 -3.59 -39.70
CA ILE A 19 -3.43 -3.37 -38.92
C ILE A 19 -3.27 -3.88 -37.49
N VAL A 20 -2.62 -5.02 -37.28
CA VAL A 20 -2.42 -5.58 -35.93
C VAL A 20 -1.60 -4.63 -35.05
N ILE A 21 -0.48 -4.08 -35.56
CA ILE A 21 0.32 -3.15 -34.77
C ILE A 21 -0.41 -1.84 -34.44
N VAL A 22 -1.30 -1.38 -35.35
CA VAL A 22 -2.12 -0.19 -35.11
C VAL A 22 -3.16 -0.46 -34.02
N VAL A 23 -3.84 -1.60 -34.09
CA VAL A 23 -4.86 -1.98 -33.10
C VAL A 23 -4.25 -2.17 -31.71
N ILE A 24 -3.11 -2.88 -31.59
CA ILE A 24 -2.42 -3.02 -30.28
C ILE A 24 -1.91 -1.67 -29.76
N GLY A 25 -1.52 -0.75 -30.65
CA GLY A 25 -1.09 0.60 -30.27
C GLY A 25 -2.22 1.40 -29.62
N ILE A 26 -3.43 1.37 -30.20
CA ILE A 26 -4.61 2.05 -29.64
C ILE A 26 -5.00 1.42 -28.29
N LEU A 27 -5.04 0.09 -28.22
CA LEU A 27 -5.38 -0.62 -26.98
C LEU A 27 -4.36 -0.33 -25.86
N ALA A 28 -3.07 -0.27 -26.19
CA ALA A 28 -2.01 0.06 -25.24
C ALA A 28 -2.16 1.48 -24.68
N ALA A 29 -2.44 2.46 -25.54
CA ALA A 29 -2.60 3.86 -25.12
C ALA A 29 -3.76 4.04 -24.12
N ILE A 30 -4.92 3.44 -24.38
CA ILE A 30 -6.08 3.48 -23.46
C ILE A 30 -5.74 2.74 -22.15
N SER A 31 -5.09 1.59 -22.26
CA SER A 31 -4.73 0.77 -21.10
C SER A 31 -3.78 1.49 -20.14
N ILE A 32 -2.82 2.27 -20.64
CA ILE A 32 -1.86 3.02 -19.80
C ILE A 32 -2.59 4.06 -18.93
N VAL A 33 -3.51 4.83 -19.50
CA VAL A 33 -4.25 5.87 -18.75
C VAL A 33 -5.13 5.24 -17.67
N ALA A 34 -5.81 4.14 -17.99
CA ALA A 34 -6.65 3.42 -17.03
C ALA A 34 -5.81 2.78 -15.89
N TYR A 35 -4.67 2.18 -16.23
CA TYR A 35 -3.81 1.46 -15.28
C TYR A 35 -3.26 2.36 -14.17
N ASN A 36 -2.87 3.59 -14.51
CA ASN A 36 -2.36 4.56 -13.54
C ASN A 36 -3.41 4.91 -12.45
N GLY A 37 -4.67 5.10 -12.85
CA GLY A 37 -5.76 5.39 -11.92
C GLY A 37 -6.10 4.21 -11.00
N VAL A 38 -6.15 2.99 -11.55
CA VAL A 38 -6.44 1.77 -10.78
C VAL A 38 -5.33 1.49 -9.77
N THR A 39 -4.07 1.57 -10.19
CA THR A 39 -2.91 1.32 -9.33
C THR A 39 -2.85 2.31 -8.17
N LYS A 40 -3.13 3.60 -8.41
CA LYS A 40 -3.20 4.63 -7.35
C LYS A 40 -4.24 4.30 -6.29
N ARG A 41 -5.45 3.90 -6.71
CA ARG A 41 -6.55 3.51 -5.80
C ARG A 41 -6.24 2.22 -5.03
N ALA A 42 -5.65 1.24 -5.70
CA ALA A 42 -5.24 -0.01 -5.07
C ALA A 42 -4.19 0.24 -3.98
N ASN A 43 -3.17 1.07 -4.27
CA ASN A 43 -2.15 1.44 -3.28
C ASN A 43 -2.73 2.24 -2.11
N ALA A 44 -3.65 3.19 -2.36
CA ALA A 44 -4.32 3.95 -1.31
C ALA A 44 -5.13 3.04 -0.37
N SER A 45 -5.90 2.10 -0.95
CA SER A 45 -6.68 1.14 -0.18
C SER A 45 -5.79 0.20 0.64
N ALA A 46 -4.66 -0.24 0.07
CA ALA A 46 -3.70 -1.08 0.77
C ALA A 46 -3.01 -0.33 1.93
N ALA A 47 -2.51 0.88 1.69
CA ALA A 47 -1.85 1.69 2.71
C ALA A 47 -2.79 2.00 3.88
N LYS A 48 -4.04 2.38 3.59
CA LYS A 48 -5.06 2.62 4.62
C LYS A 48 -5.43 1.34 5.37
N GLY A 49 -5.64 0.22 4.67
CA GLY A 49 -5.95 -1.06 5.30
C GLY A 49 -4.81 -1.56 6.21
N ASN A 50 -3.56 -1.32 5.81
CA ASN A 50 -2.39 -1.59 6.64
C ASN A 50 -2.40 -0.72 7.90
N ALA A 51 -2.69 0.57 7.79
CA ALA A 51 -2.79 1.50 8.92
C ALA A 51 -3.90 1.08 9.91
N GLU A 52 -5.08 0.72 9.41
CA GLU A 52 -6.18 0.18 10.22
C GLU A 52 -5.81 -1.14 10.90
N SER A 53 -4.99 -1.97 10.24
CA SER A 53 -4.48 -3.20 10.86
C SER A 53 -3.54 -2.88 12.04
N VAL A 54 -2.66 -1.89 11.89
CA VAL A 54 -1.80 -1.41 13.00
C VAL A 54 -2.63 -0.80 14.12
N GLN A 55 -3.66 -0.02 13.79
CA GLN A 55 -4.59 0.54 14.78
C GLN A 55 -5.25 -0.57 15.60
N LYS A 56 -5.77 -1.62 14.95
CA LYS A 56 -6.38 -2.77 15.64
C LYS A 56 -5.40 -3.49 16.55
N VAL A 57 -4.14 -3.64 16.13
CA VAL A 57 -3.07 -4.20 16.98
C VAL A 57 -2.84 -3.32 18.21
N ALA A 58 -2.79 -2.01 18.03
CA ALA A 58 -2.58 -1.06 19.12
C ALA A 58 -3.75 -1.06 20.12
N GLU A 59 -4.99 -1.11 19.63
CA GLU A 59 -6.20 -1.19 20.44
C GLU A 59 -6.33 -2.52 21.17
N ALA A 60 -6.09 -3.64 20.47
CA ALA A 60 -6.14 -4.97 21.08
C ALA A 60 -5.11 -5.11 22.21
N TYR A 61 -3.89 -4.58 22.01
CA TYR A 61 -2.87 -4.58 23.05
C TYR A 61 -3.31 -3.81 24.29
N ASN A 62 -3.95 -2.64 24.13
CA ASN A 62 -4.44 -1.84 25.25
C ASN A 62 -5.59 -2.53 26.02
N THR A 63 -6.29 -3.48 25.39
CA THR A 63 -7.33 -4.28 26.07
C THR A 63 -6.80 -5.51 26.79
N ASP A 64 -5.52 -5.87 26.61
CA ASP A 64 -4.92 -7.00 27.29
C ASP A 64 -4.63 -6.68 28.77
N GLU A 65 -4.94 -7.62 29.67
CA GLU A 65 -4.91 -7.42 31.13
C GLU A 65 -3.50 -7.09 31.68
N ASN A 66 -2.44 -7.44 30.94
CA ASN A 66 -1.05 -7.19 31.33
C ASN A 66 -0.46 -5.91 30.71
N SER A 67 -1.26 -5.17 29.93
CA SER A 67 -0.80 -3.99 29.20
C SER A 67 -1.03 -2.71 30.00
N ALA A 68 0.01 -1.90 30.12
CA ALA A 68 -0.04 -0.59 30.78
C ALA A 68 -0.28 0.56 29.77
N GLY A 69 -1.15 0.35 28.79
CA GLY A 69 -1.44 1.32 27.73
C GLY A 69 -1.27 0.77 26.31
N TYR A 70 -1.06 1.67 25.36
CA TYR A 70 -0.78 1.34 23.96
C TYR A 70 0.64 0.80 23.78
N PRO A 71 0.87 -0.12 22.82
CA PRO A 71 2.17 -0.76 22.67
C PRO A 71 3.20 0.24 22.17
N THR A 72 4.42 0.16 22.68
CA THR A 72 5.56 0.87 22.11
C THR A 72 5.90 0.31 20.74
N LEU A 73 6.57 1.11 19.91
CA LEU A 73 7.07 0.65 18.61
C LEU A 73 7.89 -0.65 18.70
N ALA A 74 8.70 -0.80 19.76
CA ALA A 74 9.48 -2.02 19.99
C ALA A 74 8.60 -3.24 20.24
N GLN A 75 7.51 -3.11 21.00
CA GLN A 75 6.58 -4.20 21.30
C GLN A 75 5.79 -4.65 20.06
N ILE A 76 5.40 -3.70 19.21
CA ILE A 76 4.79 -3.99 17.90
C ILE A 76 5.76 -4.80 17.03
N ASN A 77 7.00 -4.34 16.90
CA ASN A 77 7.99 -4.98 16.03
C ASN A 77 8.49 -6.34 16.58
N ALA A 78 8.50 -6.50 17.90
CA ALA A 78 8.80 -7.78 18.54
C ALA A 78 7.64 -8.81 18.41
N GLY A 79 6.47 -8.39 17.92
CA GLY A 79 5.30 -9.26 17.79
C GLY A 79 4.77 -9.76 19.14
N THR A 80 5.03 -9.00 20.21
CA THR A 80 4.58 -9.29 21.59
C THR A 80 3.12 -8.90 21.83
N THR A 81 2.45 -8.35 20.83
CA THR A 81 1.04 -8.01 20.83
C THR A 81 0.18 -9.24 20.55
N THR A 82 -1.01 -9.30 21.14
CA THR A 82 -1.95 -10.43 20.98
C THR A 82 -2.46 -10.59 19.55
N VAL A 83 -2.54 -9.47 18.81
CA VAL A 83 -2.79 -9.45 17.37
C VAL A 83 -1.50 -9.08 16.64
N LYS A 84 -1.21 -9.76 15.53
CA LYS A 84 -0.02 -9.52 14.70
C LYS A 84 -0.34 -8.66 13.48
N ILE A 85 0.65 -7.90 13.04
CA ILE A 85 0.60 -7.13 11.81
C ILE A 85 0.74 -8.06 10.59
N PRO A 86 0.02 -7.80 9.48
CA PRO A 86 0.17 -8.57 8.25
C PRO A 86 1.62 -8.63 7.76
N SER A 87 1.99 -9.77 7.14
CA SER A 87 3.31 -9.93 6.56
C SER A 87 3.58 -8.91 5.45
N GLY A 88 4.80 -8.38 5.41
CA GLY A 88 5.22 -7.39 4.40
C GLY A 88 4.90 -5.93 4.76
N VAL A 89 4.23 -5.66 5.88
CA VAL A 89 4.06 -4.32 6.43
C VAL A 89 5.22 -4.01 7.39
N THR A 90 5.83 -2.84 7.25
CA THR A 90 6.89 -2.37 8.16
C THR A 90 6.36 -1.25 9.03
N VAL A 91 6.55 -1.37 10.35
CA VAL A 91 6.16 -0.31 11.30
C VAL A 91 7.41 0.33 11.88
N SER A 92 7.48 1.66 11.79
CA SER A 92 8.63 2.42 12.27
C SER A 92 8.19 3.78 12.84
N ALA A 93 9.11 4.48 13.50
CA ALA A 93 8.88 5.86 13.89
C ALA A 93 8.88 6.81 12.68
N ALA A 94 9.48 6.40 11.55
CA ALA A 94 9.54 7.22 10.35
C ALA A 94 8.16 7.36 9.71
N ALA A 95 7.85 8.57 9.26
CA ALA A 95 6.66 8.80 8.47
C ALA A 95 6.83 8.18 7.07
N PRO A 96 5.79 7.50 6.53
CA PRO A 96 5.88 6.95 5.19
C PRO A 96 5.89 8.05 4.13
N ASP A 97 6.45 7.72 2.97
CA ASP A 97 6.65 8.59 1.82
C ASP A 97 6.20 7.90 0.52
N ALA A 98 6.35 8.58 -0.61
CA ALA A 98 5.93 8.04 -1.90
C ALA A 98 6.65 6.75 -2.34
N SER A 99 7.86 6.49 -1.84
CA SER A 99 8.68 5.32 -2.18
C SER A 99 8.31 4.10 -1.34
N ASN A 100 8.02 4.27 -0.05
CA ASN A 100 7.76 3.17 0.89
C ASN A 100 6.29 3.05 1.32
N GLY A 101 5.46 4.06 1.04
CA GLY A 101 4.13 4.22 1.63
C GLY A 101 3.08 3.17 1.26
N LYS A 102 3.43 2.21 0.38
CA LYS A 102 2.61 1.02 0.11
C LYS A 102 2.59 0.05 1.29
N THR A 103 3.71 -0.03 2.01
CA THR A 103 3.93 -1.04 3.05
C THR A 103 4.48 -0.47 4.35
N ALA A 104 5.08 0.72 4.31
CA ALA A 104 5.55 1.41 5.50
C ALA A 104 4.40 2.12 6.21
N ILE A 105 4.34 1.91 7.52
CA ILE A 105 3.42 2.58 8.44
C ILE A 105 4.25 3.26 9.52
N GLY A 106 3.98 4.54 9.74
CA GLY A 106 4.56 5.27 10.84
C GLY A 106 3.73 5.08 12.10
N TYR A 107 4.37 4.89 13.25
CA TYR A 107 3.67 4.68 14.51
C TYR A 107 4.35 5.46 15.65
N LYS A 108 3.53 6.10 16.48
CA LYS A 108 3.96 6.75 17.71
C LYS A 108 2.91 6.56 18.81
N GLU A 109 3.29 5.89 19.90
CA GLU A 109 2.45 5.77 21.09
C GLU A 109 2.37 7.06 21.92
N LEU A 110 1.27 7.22 22.64
CA LEU A 110 0.97 8.30 23.58
C LEU A 110 0.65 7.72 24.97
N GLY A 111 1.46 6.75 25.42
CA GLY A 111 1.29 6.04 26.68
C GLY A 111 -0.06 5.32 26.76
N THR A 112 -0.88 5.68 27.74
CA THR A 112 -2.24 5.15 27.94
C THR A 112 -3.32 5.88 27.14
N THR A 113 -2.99 7.02 26.54
CA THR A 113 -3.98 7.89 25.88
C THR A 113 -4.36 7.39 24.50
N GLY A 114 -3.39 6.87 23.75
CA GLY A 114 -3.60 6.50 22.35
C GLY A 114 -2.31 6.21 21.59
N GLY A 115 -2.43 6.15 20.27
CA GLY A 115 -1.30 6.13 19.35
C GLY A 115 -1.68 6.76 18.01
N CYS A 116 -0.71 7.41 17.38
CA CYS A 116 -0.86 7.97 16.04
C CYS A 116 -0.25 7.02 15.02
N ILE A 117 -1.04 6.66 14.01
CA ILE A 117 -0.66 5.77 12.92
C ILE A 117 -0.65 6.59 11.63
N ALA A 118 0.53 6.77 11.05
CA ALA A 118 0.72 7.51 9.82
C ALA A 118 0.80 6.56 8.62
N TYR A 119 0.09 6.89 7.53
CA TYR A 119 0.14 6.18 6.27
C TYR A 119 0.26 7.16 5.10
N TRP A 120 0.76 6.71 3.96
CA TRP A 120 0.83 7.54 2.78
C TRP A 120 -0.49 7.49 2.00
N ASP A 121 -1.18 8.63 1.90
CA ASP A 121 -2.39 8.71 1.10
C ASP A 121 -2.03 8.94 -0.37
N PHE A 122 -2.03 7.84 -1.13
CA PHE A 122 -1.84 7.93 -2.56
C PHE A 122 -3.00 8.64 -3.25
N ASN A 123 -4.21 8.68 -2.70
CA ASN A 123 -5.40 9.19 -3.38
C ASN A 123 -5.58 10.72 -3.28
N ALA A 124 -4.87 11.37 -2.35
CA ALA A 124 -4.91 12.82 -2.20
C ALA A 124 -4.52 13.56 -3.50
N SER A 125 -5.08 14.77 -3.69
CA SER A 125 -4.74 15.64 -4.83
C SER A 125 -3.24 15.97 -4.86
N THR A 126 -2.63 16.08 -3.67
CA THR A 126 -1.19 16.07 -3.43
C THR A 126 -0.89 14.92 -2.47
N PRO A 127 -0.26 13.82 -2.91
CA PRO A 127 0.07 12.69 -2.03
C PRO A 127 0.84 13.15 -0.80
N ALA A 128 0.37 12.77 0.37
CA ALA A 128 0.88 13.24 1.64
C ALA A 128 0.64 12.20 2.73
N VAL A 129 1.26 12.43 3.89
CA VAL A 129 1.02 11.63 5.08
C VAL A 129 -0.37 11.93 5.63
N ALA A 130 -1.15 10.88 5.85
CA ALA A 130 -2.44 10.91 6.52
C ALA A 130 -2.38 10.07 7.81
N TYR A 131 -3.34 10.30 8.70
CA TYR A 131 -3.33 9.69 10.03
C TYR A 131 -4.60 8.92 10.31
N VAL A 132 -4.41 7.81 11.00
CA VAL A 132 -5.44 7.09 11.76
C VAL A 132 -5.00 7.10 13.22
N TYR A 133 -5.96 7.15 14.13
CA TYR A 133 -5.67 7.26 15.57
C TYR A 133 -6.23 6.04 16.30
N ALA A 134 -5.45 5.52 17.23
CA ALA A 134 -5.91 4.57 18.23
C ALA A 134 -6.20 5.33 19.53
N GLY A 135 -7.32 5.03 20.18
CA GLY A 135 -7.70 5.66 21.44
C GLY A 135 -8.07 7.14 21.30
N ALA A 136 -7.66 7.94 22.28
CA ALA A 136 -7.95 9.37 22.35
C ALA A 136 -6.88 10.27 21.71
N ALA A 137 -5.92 9.71 20.96
CA ALA A 137 -4.99 10.48 20.16
C ALA A 137 -5.75 11.29 19.09
N ARG A 138 -5.39 12.56 18.86
CA ARG A 138 -6.15 13.42 17.92
C ARG A 138 -5.27 14.24 16.99
N THR A 139 -3.97 14.33 17.24
CA THR A 139 -3.07 15.14 16.44
C THR A 139 -1.85 14.34 16.01
N GLY A 140 -1.69 14.16 14.71
CA GLY A 140 -0.52 13.58 14.08
C GLY A 140 0.29 14.63 13.33
N GLY A 141 1.62 14.53 13.40
CA GLY A 141 2.52 15.37 12.63
C GLY A 141 3.77 14.61 12.17
N VAL A 142 4.57 15.25 11.33
CA VAL A 142 5.90 14.74 10.95
C VAL A 142 6.92 15.78 11.39
N THR A 143 7.89 15.36 12.21
CA THR A 143 9.00 16.22 12.64
C THR A 143 10.30 15.46 12.46
N SER A 144 11.25 16.05 11.73
CA SER A 144 12.52 15.40 11.38
C SER A 144 12.35 14.01 10.75
N GLY A 145 11.32 13.86 9.89
CA GLY A 145 11.02 12.60 9.21
C GLY A 145 10.30 11.55 10.06
N ASN A 146 10.02 11.81 11.34
CA ASN A 146 9.34 10.87 12.23
C ASN A 146 7.92 11.32 12.56
N VAL A 147 7.05 10.34 12.82
CA VAL A 147 5.68 10.54 13.28
C VAL A 147 5.68 11.11 14.70
N THR A 148 4.90 12.16 14.87
CA THR A 148 4.58 12.76 16.17
C THR A 148 3.12 12.55 16.49
N CYS A 149 2.81 12.57 17.78
CA CYS A 149 1.47 12.36 18.30
C CYS A 149 1.19 13.32 19.46
N ALA A 150 -0.03 13.85 19.52
CA ALA A 150 -0.54 14.71 20.58
C ALA A 150 -2.03 14.43 20.86
#